data_AF-A0A314Z7S2-F1
#
_entry.id   AF-A0A314Z7S2-F1
#
_cell.length_a   1.000
_cell.length_b   1.000
_cell.length_c   1.000
_cell.angle_alpha   90.00
_cell.angle_beta   90.00
_cell.angle_gamma   90.00
#
_symmetry.space_group_name_H-M   'P 1'
#
loop_
_entity.id
_entity.type
_entity.pdbx_description
1 polymer ?
#
loop_
_entity_poly.entity_id
_entity_poly.type
_entity_poly.pdbx_seq_one_letter_code
_entity_poly.pdbx_strand_id
1 'polypeptide(L)'
;MGAAESNTAVFNFEGTKERIKKMFNKVDLSVSSYDTAWVAMVPSPNSSKDPFFPECVNWLLANQLHDGSWGPKFHPLLIKDALFSCSPKP
;
A
#
# COMPACT_ATOMS: atom_id res chain seq x y z
N MET A 1 48.80 0.97 2.08
CA MET A 1 47.50 1.41 2.63
C MET A 1 46.28 0.83 1.89
N GLY A 2 46.38 0.21 0.71
CA GLY A 2 45.22 -0.14 -0.15
C GLY A 2 44.51 -1.48 0.08
N ALA A 3 44.79 -2.20 1.17
CA ALA A 3 44.15 -3.52 1.44
C ALA A 3 42.95 -3.44 2.40
N ALA A 4 42.82 -2.38 3.20
CA ALA A 4 41.72 -2.22 4.14
C ALA A 4 40.43 -1.69 3.47
N GLU A 5 40.59 -0.84 2.44
CA GLU A 5 39.48 -0.21 1.73
C GLU A 5 38.73 -1.21 0.82
N SER A 6 39.46 -2.14 0.18
CA SER A 6 38.88 -3.17 -0.69
C SER A 6 38.02 -4.18 0.08
N ASN A 7 38.46 -4.61 1.25
CA ASN A 7 37.72 -5.57 2.09
C ASN A 7 36.41 -4.99 2.64
N THR A 8 36.38 -3.68 2.92
CA THR A 8 35.19 -2.98 3.42
C THR A 8 34.11 -2.84 2.35
N ALA A 9 34.51 -2.52 1.11
CA ALA A 9 33.58 -2.42 -0.02
C ALA A 9 32.96 -3.78 -0.39
N VAL A 10 33.75 -4.86 -0.32
CA VAL A 10 33.27 -6.23 -0.60
C VAL A 10 32.26 -6.69 0.46
N PHE A 11 32.51 -6.43 1.74
CA PHE A 11 31.57 -6.78 2.82
C PHE A 11 30.24 -6.02 2.69
N ASN A 12 30.30 -4.75 2.28
CA ASN A 12 29.09 -3.95 2.00
C ASN A 12 28.33 -4.44 0.77
N PHE A 13 29.02 -4.90 -0.26
CA PHE A 13 28.39 -5.42 -1.48
C PHE A 13 27.65 -6.73 -1.22
N GLU A 14 28.30 -7.70 -0.57
CA GLU A 14 27.65 -8.98 -0.24
C GLU A 14 26.47 -8.70 0.71
N GLY A 15 26.66 -7.94 1.79
CA GLY A 15 25.56 -7.59 2.70
C GLY A 15 24.36 -6.90 2.01
N THR A 16 24.61 -6.05 1.01
CA THR A 16 23.55 -5.42 0.19
C THR A 16 22.85 -6.45 -0.70
N LYS A 17 23.59 -7.36 -1.32
CA LYS A 17 23.08 -8.44 -2.16
C LYS A 17 22.23 -9.43 -1.35
N GLU A 18 22.63 -9.80 -0.13
CA GLU A 18 21.78 -10.61 0.75
C GLU A 18 20.49 -9.88 1.13
N ARG A 19 20.55 -8.58 1.40
CA ARG A 19 19.36 -7.77 1.70
C ARG A 19 18.40 -7.72 0.52
N ILE A 20 18.91 -7.49 -0.69
CA ILE A 20 18.09 -7.48 -1.91
C ILE A 20 17.45 -8.85 -2.14
N LYS A 21 18.22 -9.94 -2.03
CA LYS A 21 17.67 -11.31 -2.12
C LYS A 21 16.55 -11.57 -1.10
N LYS A 22 16.70 -11.08 0.14
CA LYS A 22 15.64 -11.18 1.16
C LYS A 22 14.39 -10.38 0.81
N MET A 23 14.53 -9.23 0.15
CA MET A 23 13.39 -8.44 -0.32
C MET A 23 12.61 -9.14 -1.43
N PHE A 24 13.29 -9.85 -2.35
CA PHE A 24 12.59 -10.64 -3.39
C PHE A 24 11.69 -11.76 -2.81
N ASN A 25 12.06 -12.30 -1.64
CA ASN A 25 11.28 -13.33 -0.97
C ASN A 25 10.15 -12.76 -0.09
N LYS A 26 10.05 -11.43 0.04
CA LYS A 26 9.03 -10.75 0.84
C LYS A 26 8.23 -9.82 -0.04
N VAL A 27 7.02 -10.26 -0.38
CA VAL A 27 6.04 -9.39 -1.01
C VAL A 27 5.40 -8.54 0.08
N ASP A 28 5.80 -7.27 0.14
CA ASP A 28 5.18 -6.27 1.02
C ASP A 28 4.29 -5.39 0.14
N LEU A 29 2.99 -5.73 0.09
CA LEU A 29 1.98 -4.97 -0.63
C LEU A 29 1.23 -4.09 0.36
N SER A 30 1.22 -2.79 0.11
CA SER A 30 0.34 -1.87 0.81
C SER A 30 -1.11 -2.13 0.41
N VAL A 31 -2.04 -1.99 1.35
CA VAL A 31 -3.47 -2.03 1.05
C VAL A 31 -3.83 -0.86 0.13
N SER A 32 -4.49 -1.19 -0.99
CA SER A 32 -5.02 -0.22 -1.93
C SER A 32 -6.38 0.28 -1.44
N SER A 33 -6.50 1.57 -1.16
CA SER A 33 -7.77 2.17 -0.74
C SER A 33 -8.85 2.06 -1.83
N TYR A 34 -8.46 2.17 -3.10
CA TYR A 34 -9.36 2.03 -4.25
C TYR A 34 -9.95 0.63 -4.33
N ASP A 35 -9.12 -0.41 -4.28
CA ASP A 35 -9.59 -1.79 -4.35
C ASP A 35 -10.46 -2.12 -3.13
N THR A 36 -10.09 -1.62 -1.96
CA THR A 36 -10.87 -1.80 -0.72
C THR A 36 -12.23 -1.12 -0.79
N ALA A 37 -12.31 0.10 -1.37
CA ALA A 37 -13.58 0.80 -1.62
C ALA A 37 -14.48 0.03 -2.58
N TRP A 38 -13.91 -0.56 -3.62
CA TRP A 38 -14.68 -1.36 -4.58
C TRP A 38 -15.26 -2.63 -3.93
N VAL A 39 -14.47 -3.32 -3.11
CA VAL A 39 -14.94 -4.49 -2.35
C VAL A 39 -15.96 -4.12 -1.27
N ALA A 40 -15.82 -2.95 -0.64
CA ALA A 40 -16.75 -2.45 0.37
C ALA A 40 -18.18 -2.23 -0.16
N MET A 41 -18.33 -1.98 -1.47
CA MET A 41 -19.63 -1.75 -2.11
C MET A 41 -20.38 -3.05 -2.46
N VAL A 42 -19.77 -4.22 -2.29
CA VAL A 42 -20.42 -5.49 -2.60
C VAL A 42 -21.58 -5.74 -1.63
N PRO A 43 -22.84 -5.83 -2.10
CA PRO A 43 -23.98 -6.01 -1.21
C PRO A 43 -24.07 -7.44 -0.69
N SER A 44 -24.63 -7.60 0.50
CA SER A 44 -24.93 -8.91 1.07
C SER A 44 -26.06 -9.61 0.31
N PRO A 45 -25.97 -10.95 0.09
CA PRO A 45 -27.07 -11.73 -0.50
C PRO A 45 -28.37 -11.63 0.28
N ASN A 46 -28.29 -11.38 1.60
CA ASN A 46 -29.44 -11.35 2.50
C ASN A 46 -30.06 -9.96 2.65
N SER A 47 -29.34 -8.90 2.27
CA SER A 47 -29.75 -7.51 2.46
C SER A 47 -28.93 -6.59 1.56
N SER A 48 -29.61 -5.88 0.65
CA SER A 48 -28.95 -4.94 -0.27
C SER A 48 -28.39 -3.69 0.42
N LYS A 49 -28.69 -3.49 1.71
CA LYS A 49 -28.21 -2.35 2.50
C LYS A 49 -26.95 -2.66 3.30
N ASP A 50 -26.63 -3.94 3.46
CA ASP A 50 -25.50 -4.38 4.26
C ASP A 50 -24.33 -4.77 3.35
N PRO A 51 -23.11 -4.30 3.61
CA PRO A 51 -21.94 -4.72 2.86
C PRO A 51 -21.65 -6.19 3.17
N PHE A 52 -21.25 -6.95 2.15
CA PHE A 52 -20.82 -8.33 2.31
C PHE A 52 -19.50 -8.43 3.09
N PHE A 53 -18.65 -7.40 2.97
CA PHE A 53 -17.37 -7.29 3.67
C PHE A 53 -17.33 -6.03 4.57
N PRO A 54 -17.89 -6.08 5.79
CA PRO A 54 -17.90 -4.93 6.69
C PRO A 54 -16.49 -4.49 7.13
N GLU A 55 -15.54 -5.41 7.14
CA GLU A 55 -14.11 -5.16 7.40
C GLU A 55 -13.53 -4.09 6.46
N CYS A 56 -13.92 -4.09 5.17
CA CYS A 56 -13.46 -3.12 4.19
C CYS A 56 -13.99 -1.72 4.49
N VAL A 57 -15.25 -1.62 4.92
CA VAL A 57 -15.86 -0.35 5.35
C VAL A 57 -15.15 0.19 6.59
N ASN A 58 -14.91 -0.67 7.58
CA ASN A 58 -14.18 -0.30 8.79
C ASN A 58 -12.75 0.16 8.49
N TRP A 59 -12.06 -0.53 7.56
CA TRP A 59 -10.72 -0.13 7.12
C TRP A 59 -10.73 1.25 6.47
N LEU A 60 -11.70 1.54 5.58
CA LEU A 60 -11.83 2.87 4.99
C LEU A 60 -12.04 3.94 6.07
N LEU A 61 -12.97 3.74 7.00
CA LEU A 61 -13.21 4.70 8.08
C LEU A 61 -11.96 4.95 8.95
N ALA A 62 -11.18 3.91 9.22
CA ALA A 62 -9.96 4.02 10.03
C ALA A 62 -8.77 4.65 9.30
N ASN A 63 -8.74 4.59 7.96
CA ASN A 63 -7.61 5.04 7.13
C ASN A 63 -7.87 6.35 6.38
N GLN A 64 -8.95 7.07 6.71
CA GLN A 64 -9.23 8.39 6.13
C GLN A 64 -8.21 9.43 6.61
N LEU A 65 -7.68 10.21 5.68
CA LEU A 65 -6.79 11.33 5.99
C LEU A 65 -7.57 12.54 6.49
N HIS A 66 -6.90 13.46 7.19
CA HIS A 66 -7.54 14.67 7.74
C HIS A 66 -8.14 15.59 6.66
N ASP A 67 -7.65 15.52 5.43
CA ASP A 67 -8.18 16.25 4.27
C ASP A 67 -9.37 15.53 3.59
N GLY A 68 -9.78 14.38 4.13
CA GLY A 68 -10.86 13.55 3.63
C GLY A 68 -10.46 12.57 2.53
N SER A 69 -9.20 12.54 2.10
CA SER A 69 -8.72 11.63 1.06
C SER A 69 -8.29 10.26 1.60
N TRP A 70 -8.12 9.29 0.70
CA TRP A 70 -7.57 7.97 1.01
C TRP A 70 -6.44 7.61 0.04
N GLY A 71 -5.22 7.49 0.54
CA GLY A 71 -4.05 7.16 -0.27
C GLY A 71 -2.73 7.42 0.45
N PRO A 72 -1.59 7.00 -0.13
CA PRO A 72 -0.29 7.24 0.45
C PRO A 72 0.02 8.74 0.50
N LYS A 73 0.40 9.24 1.69
CA LYS A 73 0.68 10.66 1.98
C LYS A 73 1.85 11.28 1.19
N PHE A 74 2.56 10.52 0.35
CA PHE A 74 3.90 10.89 -0.11
C PHE A 74 4.23 10.53 -1.55
N HIS A 75 3.35 10.85 -2.50
CA HIS A 75 3.80 10.93 -3.89
C HIS A 75 3.14 12.10 -4.64
N PRO A 76 3.88 13.19 -4.94
CA PRO A 76 3.36 14.35 -5.69
C PRO A 76 2.72 13.98 -7.03
N LEU A 77 3.11 12.84 -7.62
CA LEU A 77 2.57 12.36 -8.89
C LEU A 77 1.28 11.53 -8.75
N LEU A 78 0.93 11.09 -7.53
CA LEU A 78 -0.28 10.29 -7.24
C LEU A 78 -1.44 11.13 -6.68
N ILE A 79 -1.28 12.46 -6.60
CA ILE A 79 -2.37 13.39 -6.20
C ILE A 79 -3.60 13.22 -7.12
N LYS A 80 -3.37 12.82 -8.37
CA LYS A 80 -4.45 12.55 -9.35
C LYS A 80 -5.26 11.31 -8.96
N ASP A 81 -4.64 10.31 -8.35
CA ASP A 81 -5.31 9.07 -7.94
C ASP A 81 -6.18 9.28 -6.70
N ALA A 82 -5.82 10.24 -5.83
CA ALA A 82 -6.65 10.63 -4.69
C ALA A 82 -8.03 11.17 -5.12
N LEU A 83 -8.12 11.85 -6.28
CA LEU A 83 -9.39 12.35 -6.83
C LEU A 83 -10.29 11.21 -7.33
N PHE A 84 -9.72 10.15 -7.91
CA PHE A 84 -10.49 8.98 -8.38
C PHE A 84 -10.89 8.04 -7.24
N SER A 85 -10.11 7.98 -6.14
CA SER A 85 -10.43 7.19 -4.96
C SER A 85 -11.69 7.69 -4.22
N CYS A 86 -11.96 9.00 -4.24
CA CYS A 86 -13.13 9.62 -3.60
C CYS A 86 -14.41 9.63 -4.45
N SER A 87 -14.37 9.19 -5.71
CA SER A 87 -15.54 9.20 -6.58
C SER A 87 -16.19 7.81 -6.61
N PRO A 88 -17.37 7.61 -6.00
CA PRO A 88 -18.14 6.39 -6.25
C PRO A 88 -18.44 6.36 -7.74
N LYS A 89 -17.82 5.43 -8.47
CA LYS A 89 -18.21 5.21 -9.87
C LYS A 89 -19.62 4.62 -9.90
N PRO A 90 -20.48 5.11 -10.81
CA PRO A 90 -21.85 4.65 -10.94
C PRO A 90 -21.93 3.17 -11.35
#